data_AF-A0A1R0GQS3-F1
#
_entry.id   AF-A0A1R0GQS3-F1
#
_cell.length_a   1.000
_cell.length_b   1.000
_cell.length_c   1.000
_cell.angle_alpha   90.00
_cell.angle_beta   90.00
_cell.angle_gamma   90.00
#
_symmetry.space_group_name_H-M   'P 1'
#
loop_
_entity.id
_entity.type
_entity.pdbx_description
1 polymer ?
#
loop_
_entity_poly.entity_id
_entity_poly.type
_entity_poly.pdbx_seq_one_letter_code
_entity_poly.pdbx_strand_id
1 'polypeptide(L)'
;LDRAISAQSQYTRAAASGRGVDRLFLGLKYSIKPGEEWPELFTDPSFKKSSYWQLSTSQISEEFMDAYGWGQVVYDGFGIAYMVLNDTYHFNVASTHLGSQRLCDAIAQSMNDIYNVLVAARQNPEPSVSAPVPTLAPAAPSVPVSTITTAESIQNTVVSALKSVTSSLSILSMTPSKDPIASENS
;
A
#
# COMPACT_ATOMS: atom_id res chain seq x y z
N LEU A 1 -2.02 13.68 -16.97
CA LEU A 1 -1.70 13.75 -15.53
C LEU A 1 -2.90 13.37 -14.67
N ASP A 2 -4.07 13.97 -14.87
CA ASP A 2 -5.28 13.76 -14.04
C ASP A 2 -5.74 12.30 -13.90
N ARG A 3 -5.67 11.52 -15.00
CA ARG A 3 -6.00 10.09 -14.97
C ARG A 3 -5.12 9.32 -13.99
N ALA A 4 -3.82 9.61 -13.97
CA ALA A 4 -2.86 8.95 -13.08
C ALA A 4 -3.10 9.35 -11.61
N ILE A 5 -3.29 10.65 -11.34
CA ILE A 5 -3.60 11.17 -9.99
C ILE A 5 -4.90 10.55 -9.46
N SER A 6 -5.93 10.49 -10.30
CA SER A 6 -7.22 9.90 -9.95
C SER A 6 -7.12 8.41 -9.63
N ALA A 7 -6.42 7.65 -10.48
CA ALA A 7 -6.20 6.22 -10.26
C ALA A 7 -5.39 5.96 -8.97
N GLN A 8 -4.30 6.70 -8.75
CA GLN A 8 -3.50 6.59 -7.52
C GLN A 8 -4.33 6.90 -6.28
N SER A 9 -5.09 7.99 -6.29
CA SER A 9 -5.95 8.39 -5.17
C SER A 9 -7.02 7.35 -4.85
N GLN A 10 -7.61 6.74 -5.88
CA GLN A 10 -8.58 5.66 -5.73
C GLN A 10 -7.94 4.41 -5.12
N TYR A 11 -6.77 4.01 -5.62
CA TYR A 11 -6.06 2.83 -5.12
C TYR A 11 -5.59 3.01 -3.67
N THR A 12 -5.04 4.18 -3.31
CA THR A 12 -4.66 4.50 -1.93
C THR A 12 -5.84 4.39 -0.97
N ARG A 13 -7.01 4.93 -1.33
CA ARG A 13 -8.23 4.80 -0.51
C ARG A 13 -8.70 3.36 -0.37
N ALA A 14 -8.67 2.60 -1.46
CA ALA A 14 -9.04 1.18 -1.45
C ALA A 14 -8.10 0.38 -0.53
N ALA A 15 -6.78 0.55 -0.67
CA ALA A 15 -5.78 -0.11 0.15
C ALA A 15 -5.91 0.25 1.64
N ALA A 16 -6.09 1.54 1.96
CA ALA A 16 -6.32 2.01 3.33
C ALA A 16 -7.60 1.42 3.97
N SER A 17 -8.61 1.12 3.15
CA SER A 17 -9.85 0.46 3.57
C SER A 17 -9.74 -1.07 3.61
N GLY A 18 -8.54 -1.63 3.53
CA GLY A 18 -8.30 -3.08 3.54
C GLY A 18 -8.68 -3.80 2.25
N ARG A 19 -8.93 -3.06 1.15
CA ARG A 19 -9.29 -3.62 -0.17
C ARG A 19 -8.09 -3.75 -1.12
N GLY A 20 -6.88 -3.73 -0.58
CA GLY A 20 -5.65 -4.03 -1.31
C GLY A 20 -5.48 -5.54 -1.50
N VAL A 21 -4.79 -5.95 -2.57
CA VAL A 21 -4.66 -7.37 -2.94
C VAL A 21 -3.50 -8.09 -2.25
N ASP A 22 -2.44 -7.38 -1.88
CA ASP A 22 -1.20 -7.98 -1.38
C ASP A 22 -1.41 -8.78 -0.09
N ARG A 23 -2.17 -8.22 0.86
CA ARG A 23 -2.47 -8.90 2.14
C ARG A 23 -3.44 -10.05 1.99
N LEU A 24 -4.35 -9.97 1.02
CA LEU A 24 -5.22 -11.09 0.66
C LEU A 24 -4.39 -12.27 0.13
N PHE A 25 -3.51 -12.02 -0.85
CA PHE A 25 -2.65 -13.07 -1.41
C PHE A 25 -1.68 -13.63 -0.37
N LEU A 26 -1.15 -12.79 0.52
CA LEU A 26 -0.34 -13.25 1.65
C LEU A 26 -1.12 -14.21 2.55
N GLY A 27 -2.36 -13.86 2.92
CA GLY A 27 -3.23 -14.70 3.73
C GLY A 27 -3.56 -16.03 3.06
N LEU A 28 -3.85 -16.01 1.75
CA LEU A 28 -4.08 -17.22 0.96
C LEU A 28 -2.84 -18.12 0.94
N LYS A 29 -1.65 -17.54 0.77
CA LYS A 29 -0.38 -18.29 0.83
C LYS A 29 -0.16 -18.97 2.18
N TYR A 30 -0.50 -18.32 3.28
CA TYR A 30 -0.43 -18.91 4.62
C TYR A 30 -1.57 -19.89 4.94
N SER A 31 -2.62 -19.93 4.12
CA SER A 31 -3.75 -20.87 4.30
C SER A 31 -3.49 -22.24 3.65
N ILE A 32 -2.43 -22.38 2.84
CA ILE A 32 -2.02 -23.64 2.22
C ILE A 32 -1.53 -24.60 3.31
N LYS A 33 -2.13 -25.78 3.40
CA LYS A 33 -1.77 -26.78 4.42
C LYS A 33 -0.56 -27.61 3.98
N PRO A 34 0.18 -28.21 4.94
CA PRO A 34 1.23 -29.17 4.61
C PRO A 34 0.69 -30.32 3.75
N GLY A 35 1.33 -30.56 2.60
CA GLY A 35 0.94 -31.61 1.65
C GLY A 35 -0.08 -31.19 0.59
N GLU A 36 -0.62 -29.97 0.65
CA GLU A 36 -1.41 -29.40 -0.45
C GLU A 36 -0.48 -28.91 -1.57
N GLU A 37 -0.94 -29.05 -2.82
CA GLU A 37 -0.24 -28.48 -3.97
C GLU A 37 -0.34 -26.96 -3.97
N TRP A 38 0.72 -26.31 -4.45
CA TRP A 38 0.73 -24.86 -4.60
C TRP A 38 -0.19 -24.43 -5.74
N PRO A 39 -1.13 -23.48 -5.51
CA PRO A 39 -1.93 -22.90 -6.58
C PRO A 39 -1.07 -22.33 -7.71
N GLU A 40 -1.49 -22.56 -8.96
CA GLU A 40 -0.78 -22.14 -10.18
C GLU A 40 -0.42 -20.65 -10.17
N LEU A 41 -1.34 -19.80 -9.68
CA LEU A 41 -1.13 -18.37 -9.52
C LEU A 41 0.16 -18.03 -8.76
N PHE A 42 0.49 -18.75 -7.68
CA PHE A 42 1.68 -18.46 -6.88
C PHE A 42 2.97 -19.00 -7.49
N THR A 43 2.86 -19.93 -8.43
CA THR A 43 3.99 -20.44 -9.22
C THR A 43 4.24 -19.61 -10.49
N ASP A 44 3.28 -18.78 -10.89
CA ASP A 44 3.39 -17.95 -12.08
C ASP A 44 4.53 -16.91 -11.95
N PRO A 45 5.42 -16.80 -12.96
CA PRO A 45 6.51 -15.82 -12.94
C PRO A 45 6.03 -14.36 -12.82
N SER A 46 4.85 -14.03 -13.33
CA SER A 46 4.25 -12.70 -13.24
C SER A 46 3.84 -12.38 -11.81
N PHE A 47 3.29 -13.35 -11.07
CA PHE A 47 3.00 -13.18 -9.65
C PHE A 47 4.29 -12.92 -8.87
N LYS A 48 5.33 -13.73 -9.09
CA LYS A 48 6.64 -13.52 -8.47
C LYS A 48 7.18 -12.12 -8.74
N LYS A 49 7.11 -11.64 -9.98
CA LYS A 49 7.53 -10.28 -10.37
C LYS A 49 6.69 -9.20 -9.69
N SER A 50 5.38 -9.40 -9.56
CA SER A 50 4.50 -8.44 -8.88
C SER A 50 4.81 -8.28 -7.39
N SER A 51 5.35 -9.33 -6.76
CA SER A 51 5.80 -9.32 -5.36
C SER A 51 7.29 -8.95 -5.18
N TYR A 52 7.96 -8.49 -6.24
CA TYR A 52 9.38 -8.10 -6.22
C TYR A 52 9.52 -6.59 -6.40
N TRP A 53 9.64 -5.87 -5.28
CA TRP A 53 9.59 -4.40 -5.26
C TRP A 53 10.95 -3.76 -5.50
N GLN A 54 11.31 -3.54 -6.77
CA GLN A 54 12.50 -2.76 -7.14
C GLN A 54 12.43 -1.31 -6.67
N LEU A 55 11.22 -0.76 -6.52
CA LEU A 55 10.99 0.55 -5.89
C LEU A 55 10.17 0.33 -4.64
N SER A 56 10.79 0.52 -3.48
CA SER A 56 10.11 0.49 -2.18
C SER A 56 9.96 1.92 -1.67
N THR A 57 8.72 2.40 -1.55
CA THR A 57 8.42 3.80 -1.22
C THR A 57 7.57 3.91 0.03
N SER A 58 7.77 4.96 0.83
CA SER A 58 6.90 5.31 1.95
C SER A 58 6.90 6.82 2.15
N GLN A 59 5.77 7.33 2.63
CA GLN A 59 5.53 8.74 2.90
C GLN A 59 5.17 8.96 4.35
N ILE A 60 5.85 9.91 4.97
CA ILE A 60 5.56 10.50 6.27
C ILE A 60 5.83 11.98 6.08
N SER A 61 4.96 12.85 6.58
CA SER A 61 5.20 14.30 6.50
C SER A 61 4.94 14.88 7.87
N GLU A 62 6.03 15.32 8.49
CA GLU A 62 6.08 15.87 9.82
C GLU A 62 7.11 17.01 9.79
N GLU A 63 6.71 18.21 10.21
CA GLU A 63 7.55 19.42 10.07
C GLU A 63 8.78 19.36 10.99
N PHE A 64 8.71 18.56 12.06
CA PHE A 64 9.79 18.38 13.03
C PHE A 64 10.72 17.19 12.71
N MET A 65 10.55 16.52 11.57
CA MET A 65 11.44 15.46 11.12
C MET A 65 12.37 15.94 9.99
N ASP A 66 13.67 15.90 10.22
CA ASP A 66 14.66 16.31 9.22
C ASP A 66 14.79 15.30 8.06
N ALA A 67 14.78 14.01 8.39
CA ALA A 67 14.82 12.92 7.42
C ALA A 67 14.41 11.58 8.05
N TYR A 68 13.97 10.64 7.21
CA TYR A 68 13.91 9.22 7.52
C TYR A 68 14.27 8.42 6.28
N GLY A 69 14.54 7.12 6.43
CA GLY A 69 14.93 6.27 5.31
C GLY A 69 15.18 4.82 5.71
N TRP A 70 15.20 3.96 4.71
CA TRP A 70 15.61 2.55 4.81
C TRP A 70 16.34 2.18 3.51
N GLY A 71 17.13 1.11 3.55
CA GLY A 71 17.80 0.58 2.36
C GLY A 71 16.83 -0.10 1.38
N GLN A 72 17.34 -0.58 0.26
CA GLN A 72 16.55 -1.38 -0.67
C GLN A 72 15.99 -2.67 -0.03
N VAL A 73 14.83 -3.13 -0.49
CA VAL A 73 14.21 -4.39 -0.03
C VAL A 73 14.58 -5.59 -0.90
N VAL A 74 15.16 -5.33 -2.07
CA VAL A 74 15.70 -6.31 -3.02
C VAL A 74 17.04 -5.82 -3.55
N TYR A 75 17.92 -6.74 -3.93
CA TYR A 75 19.31 -6.42 -4.29
C TYR A 75 19.39 -5.30 -5.35
N ASP A 76 18.67 -5.45 -6.45
CA ASP A 76 18.59 -4.52 -7.59
C ASP A 76 17.48 -3.45 -7.45
N GLY A 77 17.18 -3.03 -6.22
CA GLY A 77 16.14 -2.04 -5.94
C GLY A 77 16.63 -0.76 -5.24
N PHE A 78 15.66 0.11 -4.94
CA PHE A 78 15.81 1.35 -4.20
C PHE A 78 14.83 1.40 -3.02
N GLY A 79 15.30 1.90 -1.88
CA GLY A 79 14.46 2.42 -0.80
C GLY A 79 14.28 3.93 -0.97
N ILE A 80 13.04 4.41 -0.97
CA ILE A 80 12.70 5.82 -1.25
C ILE A 80 11.75 6.32 -0.17
N ALA A 81 12.28 7.06 0.78
CA ALA A 81 11.48 7.82 1.72
C ALA A 81 11.24 9.22 1.16
N TYR A 82 10.02 9.74 1.32
CA TYR A 82 9.73 11.10 0.88
C TYR A 82 8.77 11.85 1.80
N MET A 83 8.99 13.16 1.86
CA MET A 83 8.17 14.10 2.62
C MET A 83 7.60 15.16 1.69
N VAL A 84 6.32 15.46 1.87
CA VAL A 84 5.63 16.57 1.20
C VAL A 84 5.39 17.63 2.26
N LEU A 85 6.22 18.67 2.26
CA LEU A 85 6.10 19.82 3.15
C LEU A 85 5.39 20.96 2.41
N ASN A 86 5.13 22.07 3.10
CA ASN A 86 4.37 23.19 2.53
C ASN A 86 5.03 23.77 1.27
N ASP A 87 6.35 23.96 1.29
CA ASP A 87 7.11 24.60 0.21
C ASP A 87 8.19 23.71 -0.43
N THR A 88 8.43 22.52 0.12
CA THR A 88 9.52 21.63 -0.31
C THR A 88 9.10 20.17 -0.33
N TYR A 89 9.79 19.40 -1.18
CA TYR A 89 9.70 17.94 -1.19
C TYR A 89 11.07 17.37 -0.82
N HIS A 90 11.12 16.51 0.19
CA HIS A 90 12.36 15.85 0.59
C HIS A 90 12.33 14.41 0.10
N PHE A 91 13.42 13.96 -0.53
CA PHE A 91 13.60 12.57 -0.96
C PHE A 91 14.90 12.01 -0.37
N ASN A 92 14.79 10.88 0.30
CA ASN A 92 15.93 10.07 0.70
C ASN A 92 15.92 8.78 -0.11
N VAL A 93 16.90 8.63 -1.00
CA VAL A 93 17.02 7.51 -1.94
C VAL A 93 18.23 6.67 -1.56
N ALA A 94 17.99 5.43 -1.15
CA ALA A 94 19.02 4.50 -0.75
C ALA A 94 19.08 3.29 -1.69
N SER A 95 20.30 2.99 -2.15
CA SER A 95 20.65 1.74 -2.82
C SER A 95 22.14 1.48 -2.60
N THR A 96 22.52 0.23 -2.34
CA THR A 96 23.93 -0.14 -2.14
C THR A 96 24.80 -0.03 -3.39
N HIS A 97 24.27 -0.10 -4.63
CA HIS A 97 25.13 -0.19 -5.82
C HIS A 97 24.56 0.38 -7.13
N LEU A 98 23.28 0.77 -7.20
CA LEU A 98 22.65 1.27 -8.44
C LEU A 98 22.92 2.75 -8.73
N GLY A 99 23.50 3.47 -7.78
CA GLY A 99 23.77 4.91 -7.87
C GLY A 99 22.54 5.77 -7.61
N SER A 100 22.19 5.98 -6.33
CA SER A 100 21.02 6.77 -5.91
C SER A 100 20.97 8.18 -6.51
N GLN A 101 22.11 8.83 -6.74
CA GLN A 101 22.17 10.20 -7.27
C GLN A 101 21.45 10.32 -8.61
N ARG A 102 21.63 9.35 -9.52
CA ARG A 102 20.97 9.38 -10.85
C ARG A 102 19.45 9.33 -10.73
N LEU A 103 18.94 8.59 -9.74
CA LEU A 103 17.51 8.52 -9.48
C LEU A 103 17.01 9.82 -8.84
N CYS A 104 17.77 10.44 -7.92
CA CYS A 104 17.45 11.76 -7.40
C CYS A 104 17.34 12.81 -8.52
N ASP A 105 18.30 12.83 -9.44
CA ASP A 105 18.31 13.75 -10.59
C ASP A 105 17.09 13.53 -11.48
N ALA A 106 16.74 12.27 -11.76
CA ALA A 106 15.57 11.90 -12.55
C ALA A 106 14.25 12.28 -11.86
N ILE A 107 14.16 12.13 -10.53
CA ILE A 107 13.00 12.57 -9.74
C ILE A 107 12.87 14.09 -9.85
N ALA A 108 13.95 14.84 -9.64
CA ALA A 108 13.95 16.30 -9.72
C ALA A 108 13.52 16.80 -11.11
N GLN A 109 14.04 16.19 -12.18
CA GLN A 109 13.62 16.50 -13.55
C GLN A 109 12.14 16.21 -13.77
N SER A 110 11.66 15.03 -13.34
CA SER A 110 10.25 14.65 -13.51
C SER A 110 9.31 15.58 -12.75
N MET A 111 9.71 16.06 -11.56
CA MET A 111 8.94 17.03 -10.79
C MET A 111 8.86 18.39 -11.50
N ASN A 112 9.97 18.87 -12.06
CA ASN A 112 9.98 20.09 -12.85
C ASN A 112 9.09 19.97 -14.10
N ASP A 113 9.13 18.83 -14.79
CA ASP A 113 8.28 18.58 -15.96
C ASP A 113 6.80 18.58 -15.58
N ILE A 114 6.43 17.92 -14.47
CA ILE A 114 5.07 17.93 -13.93
C ILE A 114 4.64 19.34 -13.56
N TYR A 115 5.49 20.11 -12.89
CA TYR A 115 5.22 21.50 -12.52
C TYR A 115 4.93 22.36 -13.75
N ASN A 116 5.78 22.26 -14.78
CA ASN A 116 5.62 23.01 -16.02
C ASN A 116 4.29 22.68 -16.72
N VAL A 117 3.92 21.39 -16.78
CA VAL A 117 2.62 20.97 -17.33
C VAL A 117 1.44 21.55 -16.55
N LEU A 118 1.52 21.53 -15.21
CA LEU A 118 0.46 22.05 -14.34
C LEU A 118 0.32 23.58 -14.44
N VAL A 119 1.43 24.31 -14.50
CA VAL A 119 1.41 25.77 -14.66
C VAL A 119 0.86 26.17 -16.04
N ALA A 120 1.29 25.50 -17.10
CA ALA A 120 0.80 25.76 -18.45
C ALA A 120 -0.72 25.51 -18.56
N ALA A 121 -1.21 24.42 -17.97
CA ALA A 121 -2.65 24.11 -17.94
C ALA A 121 -3.48 25.13 -17.14
N ARG A 122 -2.90 25.77 -16.12
CA ARG A 122 -3.56 26.86 -15.38
C ARG A 122 -3.64 28.15 -16.18
N GLN A 123 -2.60 28.45 -16.95
CA GLN A 123 -2.52 29.68 -17.75
C GLN A 123 -3.36 29.61 -19.03
N ASN A 124 -3.47 28.42 -19.62
CA ASN A 124 -4.27 28.14 -20.80
C ASN A 124 -5.30 27.06 -20.46
N PRO A 125 -6.41 27.41 -19.78
CA PRO A 125 -7.47 26.45 -19.56
C PRO A 125 -8.04 26.04 -20.93
N GLU A 126 -7.81 24.79 -21.33
CA GLU A 126 -8.46 24.20 -22.49
C GLU A 126 -9.98 24.45 -22.39
N PRO A 127 -10.66 24.87 -23.48
CA PRO A 127 -12.11 24.94 -23.47
C PRO A 127 -12.65 23.57 -23.08
N SER A 128 -13.60 23.54 -22.14
CA SER A 128 -14.10 22.33 -21.50
C SER A 128 -14.54 21.29 -22.53
N VAL A 129 -13.63 20.40 -22.93
CA VAL A 129 -14.01 19.13 -23.51
C VAL A 129 -14.55 18.36 -22.32
N SER A 130 -15.86 18.15 -22.26
CA SER A 130 -16.43 17.18 -21.34
C SER A 130 -15.77 15.84 -21.65
N ALA A 131 -14.71 15.52 -20.91
CA ALA A 131 -14.14 14.19 -20.98
C ALA A 131 -15.29 13.24 -20.68
N PRO A 132 -15.59 12.27 -21.54
CA PRO A 132 -16.58 11.27 -21.19
C PRO A 132 -16.12 10.70 -19.86
N VAL A 133 -17.02 10.74 -18.86
CA VAL A 133 -16.88 9.94 -17.64
C VAL A 133 -16.36 8.59 -18.11
N PRO A 134 -15.23 8.07 -17.58
CA PRO A 134 -14.76 6.75 -17.93
C PRO A 134 -15.93 5.81 -17.66
N THR A 135 -16.63 5.41 -18.71
CA THR A 135 -17.62 4.35 -18.63
C THR A 135 -16.77 3.16 -18.29
N LEU A 136 -17.00 2.61 -17.10
CA LEU A 136 -16.49 1.31 -16.71
C LEU A 136 -16.57 0.44 -17.97
N ALA A 137 -15.44 -0.12 -18.41
CA ALA A 137 -15.53 -1.22 -19.37
C ALA A 137 -16.62 -2.16 -18.84
N PRO A 138 -17.59 -2.58 -19.68
CA PRO A 138 -18.62 -3.50 -19.22
C PRO A 138 -17.91 -4.63 -18.51
N ALA A 139 -18.39 -4.95 -17.31
CA ALA A 139 -17.89 -6.07 -16.53
C ALA A 139 -17.67 -7.24 -17.50
N ALA A 140 -16.48 -7.83 -17.48
CA ALA A 140 -16.18 -9.03 -18.25
C ALA A 140 -17.39 -9.98 -18.14
N PRO A 141 -17.80 -10.64 -19.24
CA PRO A 141 -19.00 -11.46 -19.25
C PRO A 141 -18.97 -12.38 -18.03
N SER A 142 -20.01 -12.27 -17.21
CA SER A 142 -20.18 -13.07 -16.01
C SER A 142 -20.03 -14.52 -16.40
N VAL A 143 -18.90 -15.13 -16.05
CA VAL A 143 -18.73 -16.58 -16.06
C VAL A 143 -19.91 -17.12 -15.23
N PRO A 144 -20.71 -18.07 -15.75
CA PRO A 144 -21.78 -18.65 -14.95
C PRO A 144 -21.13 -19.31 -13.74
N VAL A 145 -21.36 -18.72 -12.56
CA VAL A 145 -21.00 -19.32 -11.28
C VAL A 145 -21.92 -20.52 -11.13
N SER A 146 -21.42 -21.69 -11.52
CA SER A 146 -22.01 -22.96 -11.17
C SER A 146 -21.97 -23.07 -9.64
N THR A 147 -23.14 -22.86 -9.04
CA THR A 147 -23.58 -23.32 -7.71
C THR A 147 -22.47 -23.50 -6.68
N ILE A 148 -22.02 -22.40 -6.07
CA ILE A 148 -21.25 -22.45 -4.83
C ILE A 148 -22.14 -21.95 -3.69
N THR A 149 -22.24 -22.83 -2.70
CA THR A 149 -23.02 -22.80 -1.46
C THR A 149 -23.18 -21.41 -0.84
N THR A 150 -24.41 -21.14 -0.38
CA THR A 150 -24.94 -19.88 0.16
C THR A 150 -24.01 -19.15 1.13
N ALA A 151 -23.98 -17.81 1.02
CA ALA A 151 -23.15 -16.88 1.80
C ALA A 151 -23.26 -17.02 3.33
N GLU A 152 -24.38 -17.56 3.83
CA GLU A 152 -24.58 -17.87 5.26
C GLU A 152 -23.59 -18.94 5.77
N SER A 153 -23.20 -19.90 4.94
CA SER A 153 -22.26 -20.96 5.36
C SER A 153 -20.85 -20.42 5.55
N ILE A 154 -20.45 -19.42 4.76
CA ILE A 154 -19.12 -18.81 4.82
C ILE A 154 -19.03 -17.88 6.04
N GLN A 155 -20.06 -17.07 6.29
CA GLN A 155 -20.09 -16.21 7.48
C GLN A 155 -20.05 -17.02 8.78
N ASN A 156 -20.81 -18.11 8.86
CA ASN A 156 -20.83 -18.96 10.06
C ASN A 156 -19.49 -19.67 10.31
N THR A 157 -18.77 -20.03 9.25
CA THR A 157 -17.44 -20.68 9.34
C THR A 157 -16.36 -19.70 9.78
N VAL A 158 -16.39 -18.46 9.26
CA VAL A 158 -15.43 -17.41 9.65
C VAL A 158 -15.66 -16.98 11.10
N VAL A 159 -16.92 -16.83 11.52
CA VAL A 159 -17.25 -16.45 12.90
C VAL A 159 -16.91 -17.56 13.90
N SER A 160 -17.10 -18.84 13.54
CA SER A 160 -16.72 -19.95 14.42
C SER A 160 -15.21 -20.09 14.55
N ALA A 161 -14.45 -19.88 13.47
CA ALA A 161 -12.99 -19.86 13.48
C ALA A 161 -12.44 -18.71 14.35
N LEU A 162 -13.03 -17.51 14.24
CA LEU A 162 -12.64 -16.36 15.08
C LEU A 162 -12.91 -16.62 16.57
N LYS A 163 -14.06 -17.21 16.92
CA LYS A 163 -14.37 -17.59 18.31
C LYS A 163 -13.42 -18.64 18.88
N SER A 164 -13.04 -19.62 18.06
CA SER A 164 -12.08 -20.67 18.45
C SER A 164 -10.69 -20.10 18.74
N VAL A 165 -10.24 -19.10 17.96
CA VAL A 165 -8.92 -18.47 18.15
C VAL A 165 -8.91 -17.53 19.37
N THR A 166 -10.03 -16.86 19.65
CA THR A 166 -10.14 -15.98 20.83
C THR A 166 -10.28 -16.72 22.15
N SER A 167 -10.69 -17.99 22.15
CA SER A 167 -10.84 -18.79 23.38
C SER A 167 -9.51 -19.35 23.92
N SER A 168 -8.46 -19.41 23.10
CA SER A 168 -7.17 -20.00 23.47
C SER A 168 -6.06 -18.98 23.75
N LEU A 169 -6.35 -17.69 23.59
CA LEU A 169 -5.42 -16.61 23.92
C LEU A 169 -5.79 -16.06 25.30
N SER A 170 -5.18 -16.61 26.35
CA SER A 170 -5.04 -15.92 27.63
C SER A 170 -4.20 -14.67 27.39
N ILE A 171 -4.85 -13.57 27.00
CA ILE A 171 -4.22 -12.26 26.93
C ILE A 171 -3.70 -11.95 28.33
N LEU A 172 -2.38 -11.82 28.45
CA LEU A 172 -1.72 -11.26 29.61
C LEU A 172 -2.24 -9.82 29.77
N SER A 173 -3.27 -9.64 30.60
CA SER A 173 -3.75 -8.31 30.93
C SER A 173 -2.72 -7.65 31.82
N MET A 174 -1.83 -6.83 31.24
CA MET A 174 -1.13 -5.83 32.02
C MET A 174 -2.12 -4.71 32.32
N THR A 175 -2.82 -4.83 33.44
CA THR A 175 -3.48 -3.68 34.06
C THR A 175 -2.40 -2.70 34.51
N PRO A 176 -2.54 -1.38 34.31
CA PRO A 176 -1.59 -0.43 34.86
C PRO A 176 -1.65 -0.52 36.40
N SER A 177 -0.51 -0.78 37.05
CA SER A 177 -0.41 -0.65 38.51
C SER A 177 -0.67 0.80 38.87
N LYS A 178 -1.75 1.04 39.62
CA LYS A 178 -1.99 2.28 40.35
C LYS A 178 -1.34 2.12 41.71
N ASP A 179 -0.03 2.33 41.79
CA ASP A 179 0.61 2.65 43.05
C ASP A 179 0.82 4.17 43.12
N PRO A 180 0.26 4.85 44.13
CA PRO A 180 0.41 6.29 44.28
C PRO A 180 1.85 6.62 44.68
N ILE A 181 2.47 7.55 43.95
CA ILE A 181 3.64 8.27 44.44
C ILE A 181 3.18 9.07 45.65
N ALA A 182 3.50 8.55 46.84
CA ALA A 182 3.41 9.30 48.08
C ALA A 182 4.43 10.44 48.02
N SER A 183 3.91 11.67 47.98
CA SER A 183 4.63 12.85 48.43
C SER A 183 4.74 12.78 49.96
N GLU A 184 5.93 12.62 50.50
CA GLU A 184 6.22 12.98 51.90
C GLU A 184 7.60 13.60 52.03
N ASN A 185 7.60 14.68 52.81
CA ASN A 185 8.70 15.59 53.12
C ASN A 185 9.88 14.91 53.83
N SER A 186 11.10 15.31 53.47
CA SER A 186 12.11 15.92 54.38
C SER A 186 13.29 16.46 53.59
#